data_AF-A0A914MVN3-F1
#
_entry.id   AF-A0A914MVN3-F1
#
_cell.length_a   1.000
_cell.length_b   1.000
_cell.length_c   1.000
_cell.angle_alpha   90.00
_cell.angle_beta   90.00
_cell.angle_gamma   90.00
#
_symmetry.space_group_name_H-M   'P 1'
#
loop_
_entity.id
_entity.type
_entity.pdbx_description
1 polymer ?
#
loop_
_entity_poly.entity_id
_entity_poly.type
_entity_poly.pdbx_seq_one_letter_code
_entity_poly.pdbx_strand_id
1 'polypeptide(L)'
;MDFIISHFKKYGTDYAWAPIKGHCAELTTTQYTYKICLFDRTVQKDRNGHNEVDLGHWGNWSGPETNKFSLQKYENGQSCWNGPERSTLVELVCGSELELVEASEPAKCEYKFLVRVPAACQDPKEIDVGGETHFEL
;
A
#
# COMPACT_ATOMS: atom_id res chain seq x y z
N MET A 1 9.16 17.17 20.24
CA MET A 1 9.27 15.71 20.46
C MET A 1 8.22 14.95 19.64
N ASP A 2 7.03 15.53 19.43
CA ASP A 2 5.89 14.89 18.75
C ASP A 2 6.09 14.61 17.26
N PHE A 3 6.85 15.48 16.56
CA PHE A 3 7.14 15.28 15.14
C PHE A 3 7.96 14.00 14.90
N ILE A 4 8.94 13.71 15.75
CA ILE A 4 9.80 12.52 15.62
C ILE A 4 8.98 11.23 15.84
N ILE A 5 8.10 11.20 16.85
CA ILE A 5 7.21 10.05 17.08
C ILE A 5 6.25 9.82 15.91
N SER A 6 5.73 10.89 15.31
CA SER A 6 4.90 10.79 14.10
C SER A 6 5.66 10.15 12.94
N HIS A 7 6.94 10.49 12.77
CA HIS A 7 7.77 9.89 11.71
C HIS A 7 8.04 8.41 11.94
N PHE A 8 8.35 7.98 13.16
CA PHE A 8 8.53 6.55 13.47
C PHE A 8 7.26 5.75 13.21
N LYS A 9 6.09 6.30 13.57
CA LYS A 9 4.80 5.66 13.28
C LYS A 9 4.55 5.52 11.79
N LYS A 10 5.02 6.46 10.97
CA LYS A 10 4.80 6.49 9.52
C LYS A 10 5.84 5.70 8.73
N TYR A 11 7.12 5.74 9.11
CA TYR A 11 8.21 5.21 8.29
C TYR A 11 8.97 4.02 8.88
N GLY A 12 8.57 3.53 10.04
CA GLY A 12 9.37 2.56 10.79
C GLY A 12 10.39 3.25 11.68
N THR A 13 10.93 2.49 12.65
CA THR A 13 11.95 2.99 13.60
C THR A 13 13.30 3.25 12.92
N ASP A 14 13.57 2.54 11.84
CA ASP A 14 14.75 2.65 10.98
C ASP A 14 14.51 3.58 9.76
N TYR A 15 13.32 4.15 9.62
CA TYR A 15 12.89 4.95 8.47
C TYR A 15 12.90 4.20 7.13
N ALA A 16 12.83 2.87 7.11
CA ALA A 16 12.88 2.07 5.87
C ALA A 16 11.88 2.51 4.79
N TRP A 17 10.74 3.08 5.19
CA TRP A 17 9.68 3.51 4.27
C TRP A 17 9.79 4.98 3.84
N ALA A 18 10.68 5.78 4.44
CA ALA A 18 10.84 7.19 4.10
C ALA A 18 11.27 7.42 2.63
N PRO A 19 12.18 6.62 2.04
CA PRO A 19 12.65 6.85 0.66
C PRO A 19 11.55 6.71 -0.39
N ILE A 20 10.55 5.86 -0.16
CA ILE A 20 9.50 5.56 -1.15
C ILE A 20 8.30 6.53 -1.07
N LYS A 21 8.31 7.48 -0.13
CA LYS A 21 7.27 8.50 -0.01
C LYS A 21 7.10 9.24 -1.34
N GLY A 22 5.86 9.29 -1.86
CA GLY A 22 5.52 9.98 -3.10
C GLY A 22 5.94 9.24 -4.38
N HIS A 23 6.60 8.08 -4.28
CA HIS A 23 6.82 7.23 -5.45
C HIS A 23 5.49 6.60 -5.86
N CYS A 24 5.28 6.48 -7.18
CA CYS A 24 4.01 6.02 -7.73
C CYS A 24 4.18 4.80 -8.63
N ALA A 25 3.12 3.99 -8.71
CA ALA A 25 2.96 2.92 -9.69
C ALA A 25 1.57 2.98 -10.32
N GLU A 26 1.44 2.44 -11.52
CA GLU A 26 0.20 2.43 -12.29
C GLU A 26 -0.10 1.02 -12.83
N LEU A 27 -1.39 0.70 -12.91
CA LEU A 27 -1.91 -0.53 -13.51
C LEU A 27 -3.01 -0.18 -14.48
N THR A 28 -2.81 -0.50 -15.76
CA THR A 28 -3.82 -0.26 -16.80
C THR A 28 -4.58 -1.53 -17.10
N THR A 29 -5.91 -1.44 -16.96
CA THR A 29 -6.87 -2.48 -17.32
C THR A 29 -7.56 -2.15 -18.65
N THR A 30 -8.59 -2.90 -19.03
CA THR A 30 -9.38 -2.60 -20.22
C THR A 30 -10.12 -1.26 -20.12
N GLN A 31 -10.61 -0.91 -18.93
CA GLN A 31 -11.49 0.26 -18.73
C GLN A 31 -10.76 1.42 -18.06
N TYR A 32 -9.85 1.14 -17.12
CA TYR A 32 -9.25 2.16 -16.27
C TYR A 32 -7.74 1.99 -16.11
N THR A 33 -7.06 3.09 -15.86
CA THR A 33 -5.71 3.13 -15.29
C THR A 33 -5.82 3.50 -13.82
N TYR A 34 -5.42 2.57 -12.95
CA TYR A 34 -5.30 2.79 -11.52
C TYR A 34 -3.91 3.30 -11.21
N LYS A 35 -3.81 4.22 -10.26
CA LYS A 35 -2.54 4.78 -9.79
C LYS A 35 -2.52 4.83 -8.27
N ILE A 36 -1.38 4.47 -7.70
CA ILE A 36 -1.06 4.67 -6.30
C ILE A 36 0.20 5.53 -6.22
N CYS A 37 0.19 6.55 -5.38
CA CYS A 37 1.39 7.25 -4.91
C CYS A 37 1.54 7.00 -3.41
N LEU A 38 2.57 6.28 -3.01
CA LEU A 38 2.71 5.81 -1.62
C LEU A 38 2.80 6.98 -0.66
N PHE A 39 2.02 6.91 0.42
CA PHE A 39 1.88 7.95 1.45
C PHE A 39 1.29 9.29 0.97
N ASP A 40 0.64 9.28 -0.20
CA ASP A 40 -0.05 10.44 -0.78
C ASP A 40 -1.51 10.09 -1.11
N ARG A 41 -1.82 9.54 -2.29
CA ARG A 41 -3.20 9.21 -2.70
C ARG A 41 -3.30 8.10 -3.74
N THR A 42 -4.49 7.55 -3.90
CA THR A 42 -4.88 6.61 -4.96
C THR A 42 -5.89 7.25 -5.90
N VAL A 43 -5.81 6.96 -7.20
CA VAL A 43 -6.76 7.47 -8.20
C VAL A 43 -7.10 6.41 -9.25
N GLN A 44 -8.29 6.55 -9.86
CA GLN A 44 -8.73 5.81 -11.03
C GLN A 44 -8.92 6.79 -12.19
N LYS A 45 -8.41 6.45 -13.37
CA LYS A 45 -8.57 7.24 -14.59
C LYS A 45 -9.22 6.42 -15.68
N ASP A 46 -10.16 7.00 -16.41
CA ASP A 46 -10.70 6.39 -17.62
C ASP A 46 -9.57 6.18 -18.63
N ARG A 47 -9.43 4.97 -19.17
CA ARG A 47 -8.31 4.66 -20.09
C ARG A 47 -8.28 5.54 -21.34
N ASN A 48 -9.47 5.86 -21.86
CA ASN A 48 -9.66 6.68 -23.07
C ASN A 48 -10.35 8.02 -22.77
N GLY A 49 -10.56 8.34 -21.49
CA GLY A 49 -11.28 9.52 -21.06
C GLY A 49 -10.36 10.55 -20.41
N HIS A 50 -10.98 11.62 -19.91
CA HIS A 50 -10.30 12.65 -19.12
C HIS A 50 -10.73 12.62 -17.66
N ASN A 51 -11.63 11.71 -17.28
CA ASN A 51 -12.11 11.63 -15.91
C ASN A 51 -11.07 10.94 -15.03
N GLU A 52 -10.68 11.63 -13.97
CA GLU A 52 -9.93 11.11 -12.85
C GLU A 52 -10.85 11.12 -11.63
N VAL A 53 -10.89 10.01 -10.90
CA VAL A 53 -11.66 9.85 -9.66
C VAL A 53 -10.67 9.61 -8.54
N ASP A 54 -10.77 10.42 -7.48
CA ASP A 54 -9.98 10.24 -6.27
C ASP A 54 -10.50 9.03 -5.47
N LEU A 55 -9.62 8.06 -5.20
CA LEU A 55 -9.96 6.82 -4.50
C LEU A 55 -9.49 6.80 -3.04
N GLY A 56 -8.93 7.91 -2.55
CA GLY A 56 -8.53 8.08 -1.16
C GLY A 56 -7.13 8.65 -0.98
N HIS A 57 -6.93 9.27 0.18
CA HIS A 57 -5.66 9.84 0.62
C HIS A 57 -5.06 9.02 1.75
N TRP A 58 -3.74 8.94 1.79
CA TRP A 58 -3.01 8.23 2.83
C TRP A 58 -3.48 8.65 4.23
N GLY A 59 -3.99 7.67 4.99
CA GLY A 59 -4.39 7.83 6.38
C GLY A 59 -3.35 7.24 7.32
N ASN A 60 -3.34 5.92 7.42
CA ASN A 60 -2.56 5.19 8.41
C ASN A 60 -2.20 3.76 7.98
N TRP A 61 -1.28 3.17 8.72
CA TRP A 61 -1.00 1.73 8.69
C TRP A 61 -2.10 0.96 9.41
N SER A 62 -2.53 -0.16 8.82
CA SER A 62 -3.58 -1.01 9.39
C SER A 62 -3.24 -2.50 9.31
N GLY A 63 -1.96 -2.86 9.19
CA GLY A 63 -1.53 -4.25 9.24
C GLY A 63 -1.76 -4.87 10.64
N PRO A 64 -1.80 -6.21 10.75
CA PRO A 64 -1.86 -6.90 12.04
C PRO A 64 -0.62 -6.59 12.88
N GLU A 65 -0.68 -6.88 14.19
CA GLU A 65 0.45 -6.63 15.11
C GLU A 65 1.74 -7.35 14.68
N THR A 66 1.62 -8.53 14.07
CA THR A 66 2.74 -9.31 13.54
C THR A 66 3.43 -8.68 12.33
N ASN A 67 2.70 -7.85 11.58
CA ASN A 67 3.26 -7.10 10.45
C ASN A 67 2.44 -5.83 10.20
N LYS A 68 2.68 -4.81 11.02
CA LYS A 68 1.95 -3.54 10.96
C LYS A 68 2.06 -2.85 9.61
N PHE A 69 3.20 -3.01 8.91
CA PHE A 69 3.50 -2.34 7.65
C PHE A 69 3.00 -3.10 6.40
N SER A 70 2.22 -4.17 6.59
CA SER A 70 1.64 -4.92 5.48
C SER A 70 0.43 -4.26 4.82
N LEU A 71 -0.28 -3.37 5.53
CA LEU A 71 -1.51 -2.73 5.01
C LEU A 71 -1.51 -1.23 5.22
N GLN A 72 -1.85 -0.49 4.16
CA GLN A 72 -2.07 0.95 4.17
C GLN A 72 -3.53 1.27 3.89
N LYS A 73 -4.11 2.20 4.67
CA LYS A 73 -5.43 2.77 4.40
C LYS A 73 -5.34 4.10 3.68
N TYR A 74 -6.10 4.22 2.61
CA TYR A 74 -6.35 5.45 1.88
C TYR A 74 -7.83 5.78 1.98
N GLU A 75 -8.16 6.93 2.57
CA GLU A 75 -9.51 7.30 3.02
C GLU A 75 -9.88 8.70 2.53
N ASN A 76 -11.17 9.07 2.66
CA ASN A 76 -11.69 10.39 2.29
C ASN A 76 -11.49 10.75 0.81
N GLY A 77 -11.65 9.78 -0.09
CA GLY A 77 -11.65 10.00 -1.53
C GLY A 77 -12.95 10.65 -2.02
N GLN A 78 -13.09 10.78 -3.34
CA GLN A 78 -14.24 11.45 -3.96
C GLN A 78 -15.57 10.80 -3.54
N SER A 79 -16.56 11.62 -3.15
CA SER A 79 -17.88 11.16 -2.73
C SER A 79 -18.55 10.24 -3.75
N CYS A 80 -19.15 9.16 -3.24
CA CYS A 80 -19.83 8.14 -4.03
C CYS A 80 -21.34 8.23 -3.86
N TRP A 81 -22.09 8.27 -4.97
CA TRP A 81 -23.55 8.28 -4.89
C TRP A 81 -24.07 6.98 -4.29
N ASN A 82 -24.86 7.06 -3.20
CA ASN A 82 -25.36 5.90 -2.46
C ASN A 82 -24.24 4.92 -2.05
N GLY A 83 -23.11 5.45 -1.57
CA GLY A 83 -21.98 4.69 -1.06
C GLY A 83 -21.17 5.52 -0.07
N PRO A 84 -20.18 4.92 0.60
CA PRO A 84 -19.24 5.68 1.42
C PRO A 84 -18.38 6.61 0.56
N GLU A 85 -17.63 7.52 1.19
CA GLU A 85 -16.52 8.16 0.50
C GLU A 85 -15.56 7.10 -0.03
N ARG A 86 -15.02 7.33 -1.24
CA ARG A 86 -14.15 6.33 -1.86
C ARG A 86 -12.93 6.09 -0.98
N SER A 87 -12.55 4.82 -0.86
CA SER A 87 -11.42 4.41 -0.05
C SER A 87 -10.68 3.26 -0.70
N THR A 88 -9.37 3.15 -0.44
CA THR A 88 -8.53 2.07 -0.95
C THR A 88 -7.77 1.42 0.20
N LEU A 89 -7.89 0.11 0.33
CA LEU A 89 -6.99 -0.70 1.15
C LEU A 89 -5.84 -1.19 0.27
N VAL A 90 -4.62 -0.80 0.60
CA VAL A 90 -3.41 -1.20 -0.12
C VAL A 90 -2.67 -2.27 0.67
N GLU A 91 -2.56 -3.46 0.08
CA GLU A 91 -1.76 -4.57 0.59
C GLU A 91 -0.36 -4.51 0.01
N LEU A 92 0.64 -4.49 0.88
CA LEU A 92 2.06 -4.36 0.51
C LEU A 92 2.74 -5.71 0.69
N VAL A 93 3.37 -6.18 -0.39
CA VAL A 93 4.12 -7.43 -0.43
C VAL A 93 5.54 -7.17 -0.92
N CYS A 94 6.47 -8.02 -0.48
CA CYS A 94 7.87 -7.93 -0.91
C CYS A 94 7.98 -8.05 -2.44
N GLY A 95 8.80 -7.19 -3.04
CA GLY A 95 9.12 -7.22 -4.46
C GLY A 95 10.37 -6.38 -4.75
N SER A 96 11.01 -6.61 -5.90
CA SER A 96 12.25 -5.92 -6.28
C SER A 96 12.06 -4.45 -6.68
N GLU A 97 10.84 -4.07 -7.04
CA GLU A 97 10.49 -2.74 -7.53
C GLU A 97 9.11 -2.31 -7.02
N LEU A 98 8.80 -1.03 -7.15
CA LEU A 98 7.47 -0.50 -6.85
C LEU A 98 6.51 -0.81 -8.01
N GLU A 99 5.56 -1.71 -7.78
CA GLU A 99 4.62 -2.19 -8.80
C GLU A 99 3.21 -2.28 -8.22
N LEU A 100 2.20 -1.76 -8.93
CA LEU A 100 0.79 -2.02 -8.65
C LEU A 100 0.38 -3.30 -9.40
N VAL A 101 0.30 -4.40 -8.68
CA VAL A 101 0.10 -5.74 -9.25
C VAL A 101 -1.38 -6.00 -9.56
N GLU A 102 -2.26 -5.64 -8.63
CA GLU A 102 -3.70 -5.83 -8.77
C GLU A 102 -4.47 -4.63 -8.27
N ALA A 103 -5.62 -4.37 -8.90
CA ALA A 103 -6.59 -3.39 -8.48
C ALA A 103 -8.01 -3.96 -8.64
N SER A 104 -8.83 -3.85 -7.61
CA SER A 104 -10.20 -4.38 -7.59
C SER A 104 -11.14 -3.47 -6.79
N GLU A 105 -12.43 -3.56 -7.05
CA GLU A 105 -13.52 -2.91 -6.30
C GLU A 105 -14.38 -4.01 -5.65
N PRO A 106 -13.96 -4.61 -4.52
CA PRO A 106 -14.69 -5.70 -3.86
C PRO A 106 -16.06 -5.28 -3.33
N ALA A 107 -16.23 -4.01 -2.99
CA ALA A 107 -17.50 -3.42 -2.61
C ALA A 107 -17.61 -2.03 -3.24
N LYS A 108 -18.84 -1.54 -3.41
CA LYS A 108 -19.10 -0.27 -4.10
C LYS A 108 -18.31 0.87 -3.45
N CYS A 109 -17.46 1.52 -4.24
CA CYS A 109 -16.59 2.62 -3.83
C CYS A 109 -15.53 2.27 -2.77
N GLU A 110 -15.31 0.97 -2.53
CA GLU A 110 -14.24 0.44 -1.69
C GLU A 110 -13.30 -0.38 -2.57
N TYR A 111 -12.05 0.04 -2.63
CA TYR A 111 -11.05 -0.53 -3.52
C TYR A 111 -10.01 -1.34 -2.75
N LYS A 112 -9.46 -2.37 -3.38
CA LYS A 112 -8.30 -3.11 -2.87
C LYS A 112 -7.21 -3.16 -3.91
N PHE A 113 -6.02 -2.70 -3.53
CA PHE A 113 -4.80 -2.75 -4.34
C PHE A 113 -3.79 -3.73 -3.74
N LEU A 114 -3.11 -4.50 -4.58
CA LEU A 114 -1.94 -5.28 -4.22
C LEU A 114 -0.70 -4.60 -4.81
N VAL A 115 0.23 -4.19 -3.95
CA VAL A 115 1.43 -3.44 -4.33
C VAL A 115 2.67 -4.20 -3.90
N ARG A 116 3.58 -4.43 -4.85
CA ARG A 116 4.93 -4.90 -4.58
C ARG A 116 5.83 -3.72 -4.32
N VAL A 117 6.71 -3.84 -3.32
CA VAL A 117 7.71 -2.80 -3.02
C VAL A 117 8.91 -3.37 -2.25
N PRO A 118 10.14 -2.87 -2.49
CA PRO A 118 11.33 -3.33 -1.76
C PRO A 118 11.26 -3.17 -0.26
N ALA A 119 10.62 -2.10 0.21
CA ALA A 119 10.47 -1.81 1.65
C ALA A 119 9.61 -2.83 2.41
N ALA A 120 8.84 -3.68 1.69
CA ALA A 120 8.05 -4.75 2.29
C ALA A 120 8.84 -6.06 2.44
N CYS A 121 10.08 -6.12 1.97
CA CYS A 121 10.96 -7.26 2.16
C CYS A 121 11.62 -7.21 3.55
N GLN A 122 11.70 -8.37 4.21
CA GLN A 122 12.42 -8.48 5.48
C GLN A 122 13.92 -8.28 5.25
N ASP A 123 14.61 -7.64 6.20
CA ASP A 123 16.08 -7.65 6.20
C ASP A 123 16.52 -9.13 6.33
N PRO A 124 17.43 -9.62 5.46
CA PRO A 124 17.97 -10.97 5.57
C PRO A 124 18.49 -11.33 6.98
N LYS A 125 18.85 -10.35 7.80
CA LYS A 125 19.30 -10.54 9.19
C LYS A 125 18.18 -10.87 10.17
N GLU A 126 16.93 -10.54 9.84
CA GLU A 126 15.73 -10.79 10.67
C GLU A 126 15.01 -12.09 10.26
N ILE A 127 15.53 -12.80 9.25
CA ILE A 127 15.12 -14.16 8.94
C ILE A 127 15.75 -15.07 9.99
N ASP A 128 15.07 -15.24 11.12
CA ASP A 128 15.36 -16.33 12.06
C ASP A 128 15.17 -17.65 11.29
N VAL A 129 16.27 -18.23 10.82
CA VAL A 129 16.34 -19.60 10.30
C VAL A 129 16.16 -20.54 11.49
N GLY A 130 14.93 -20.62 12.00
CA GLY A 130 14.48 -21.61 12.97
C GLY A 130 14.33 -22.99 12.32
N GLY A 131 15.44 -23.52 11.80
CA GLY A 131 15.46 -24.76 11.03
C GLY A 131 16.74 -25.56 11.19
N GLU A 132 17.39 -25.51 12.36
CA GLU A 132 18.37 -26.51 12.75
C GLU A 132 17.67 -27.60 13.58
N THR A 133 17.10 -28.61 12.89
CA THR A 133 17.00 -29.96 13.47
C THR A 133 17.92 -30.86 12.66
N HIS A 134 19.11 -31.02 13.21
CA HIS A 134 20.07 -32.09 13.04
C HIS A 134 19.49 -33.37 12.39
N PHE A 135 20.06 -33.79 11.26
CA PHE A 135 19.90 -35.14 10.73
C PHE A 135 20.79 -36.11 11.55
N GLU A 136 20.29 -37.32 11.76
CA GLU A 136 20.84 -38.38 12.63
C GLU A 136 22.28 -38.81 12.30
N LEU A 137 23.01 -39.28 13.34
CA LEU A 137 23.47 -40.68 13.48
C LEU A 137 23.56 -41.06 14.96
#